data_AF-A0A355DG54-F1
#
_entry.id   AF-A0A355DG54-F1
#
_cell.length_a   1.000
_cell.length_b   1.000
_cell.length_c   1.000
_cell.angle_alpha   90.00
_cell.angle_beta   90.00
_cell.angle_gamma   90.00
#
_symmetry.space_group_name_H-M   'P 1'
#
loop_
_entity.id
_entity.type
_entity.pdbx_description
1 polymer ?
#
loop_
_entity_poly.entity_id
_entity_poly.type
_entity_poly.pdbx_seq_one_letter_code
_entity_poly.pdbx_strand_id
1 'polypeptide(L)'
;MLSVDMRYRSDADVFDLDPAVWLADDLPGLLDAHGGMAHEGAVMLGCRPLGFDVEGEAFTLAPVDETIRLQPGTSGAAVTVDLDRQSFSDLVQDIQTPQALATAKVVDLPVADHFRFLKWWPVLRSVIDGRPVHSPGDIGFTDIDGSLLDLTRSFDSDDDDEEIGWFLREAGFLHLKDWWPTDLMAELSSDMDDAVGDYMRGDGRSWWARTDDGGDRCVRLQYFQACSVAAGQMLVDEHHLRIAALPGDGHASGWEGTDG
;
A
#
# COMPACT_ATOMS: atom_id res chain seq x y z
N MET A 1 13.39 3.19 20.01
CA MET A 1 12.07 2.90 19.42
C MET A 1 12.28 2.60 17.95
N LEU A 2 11.80 1.45 17.48
CA LEU A 2 11.89 1.03 16.08
C LEU A 2 10.59 1.43 15.39
N SER A 3 10.72 2.14 14.27
CA SER A 3 9.64 2.62 13.40
C SER A 3 8.96 1.44 12.69
N VAL A 4 7.64 1.46 12.54
CA VAL A 4 6.91 0.54 11.64
C VAL A 4 6.78 1.12 10.22
N ASP A 5 7.10 2.41 10.05
CA ASP A 5 7.25 3.00 8.73
C ASP A 5 8.46 2.38 7.98
N MET A 6 8.13 1.59 6.96
CA MET A 6 9.09 0.93 6.08
C MET A 6 9.09 1.57 4.67
N ARG A 7 8.66 2.83 4.53
CA ARG A 7 8.69 3.51 3.23
C ARG A 7 10.14 3.64 2.73
N TYR A 8 10.36 3.16 1.50
CA TYR A 8 11.67 3.23 0.82
C TYR A 8 11.78 4.40 -0.18
N ARG A 9 10.67 5.12 -0.41
CA ARG A 9 10.60 6.28 -1.30
C ARG A 9 9.71 7.35 -0.68
N SER A 10 10.11 8.59 -0.90
CA SER A 10 9.37 9.80 -0.57
C SER A 10 9.13 10.63 -1.83
N ASP A 11 8.22 11.61 -1.75
CA ASP A 11 7.99 12.57 -2.83
C ASP A 11 9.27 13.34 -3.23
N ALA A 12 10.24 13.45 -2.31
CA ALA A 12 11.53 14.10 -2.58
C ALA A 12 12.47 13.25 -3.44
N ASP A 13 12.24 11.93 -3.52
CA ASP A 13 13.04 11.00 -4.33
C ASP A 13 12.53 10.91 -5.78
N VAL A 14 11.39 11.54 -6.09
CA VAL A 14 10.78 11.52 -7.42
C VAL A 14 11.48 12.52 -8.34
N PHE A 15 11.84 12.06 -9.53
CA PHE A 15 12.42 12.89 -10.59
C PHE A 15 11.79 12.59 -11.95
N ASP A 16 11.99 13.48 -12.92
CA ASP A 16 11.59 13.22 -14.31
C ASP A 16 12.62 12.30 -14.99
N LEU A 17 12.22 11.06 -15.26
CA LEU A 17 13.07 10.01 -15.82
C LEU A 17 12.98 10.04 -17.35
N ASP A 18 14.11 10.26 -18.02
CA ASP A 18 14.20 10.13 -19.47
C ASP A 18 14.31 8.64 -19.86
N PRO A 19 13.39 8.08 -20.67
CA PRO A 19 13.40 6.66 -21.01
C PRO A 19 14.67 6.21 -21.72
N ALA A 20 15.23 7.02 -22.62
CA ALA A 20 16.40 6.65 -23.40
C ALA A 20 17.66 6.60 -22.52
N VAL A 21 17.80 7.56 -21.60
CA VAL A 21 18.89 7.58 -20.61
C VAL A 21 18.78 6.37 -19.69
N TRP A 22 17.59 6.13 -19.11
CA TRP A 22 17.40 5.03 -18.17
C TRP A 22 17.67 3.65 -18.81
N LEU A 23 17.22 3.44 -20.05
CA LEU A 23 17.45 2.20 -20.80
C LEU A 23 18.94 1.98 -21.12
N ALA A 24 19.68 3.05 -21.39
CA ALA A 24 21.09 2.98 -21.78
C ALA A 24 22.03 2.87 -20.56
N ASP A 25 21.74 3.60 -19.48
CA ASP A 25 22.69 3.85 -18.41
C ASP A 25 22.32 3.11 -17.10
N ASP A 26 21.04 3.06 -16.74
CA ASP A 26 20.59 2.53 -15.44
C ASP A 26 20.15 1.07 -15.50
N LEU A 27 19.23 0.75 -16.43
CA LEU A 27 18.62 -0.58 -16.53
C LEU A 27 19.65 -1.72 -16.71
N PRO A 28 20.72 -1.59 -17.52
CA PRO A 28 21.71 -2.65 -17.66
C PRO A 28 22.35 -3.05 -16.32
N GLY A 29 22.70 -2.06 -15.48
CA GLY A 29 23.26 -2.32 -14.16
C GLY A 29 22.26 -2.98 -13.21
N LEU A 30 20.99 -2.59 -13.28
CA LEU A 30 19.91 -3.22 -12.50
C LEU A 30 19.66 -4.66 -12.93
N LEU A 31 19.69 -4.95 -14.23
CA LEU A 31 19.56 -6.32 -14.76
C LEU A 31 20.76 -7.19 -14.39
N ASP A 32 21.97 -6.64 -14.40
CA ASP A 32 23.17 -7.36 -13.95
C ASP A 32 23.11 -7.68 -12.45
N ALA A 33 22.61 -6.74 -11.64
CA ALA A 33 22.52 -6.91 -10.19
C ALA A 33 21.36 -7.83 -9.75
N HIS A 34 20.18 -7.68 -10.36
CA HIS A 34 18.93 -8.25 -9.87
C HIS A 34 18.23 -9.20 -10.87
N GLY A 35 18.74 -9.34 -12.09
CA GLY A 35 18.09 -10.08 -13.16
C GLY A 35 17.82 -11.55 -12.85
N GLY A 36 18.70 -12.21 -12.08
CA GLY A 36 18.48 -13.59 -11.62
C GLY A 36 17.30 -13.72 -10.65
N MET A 37 17.23 -12.87 -9.63
CA MET A 37 16.10 -12.82 -8.69
C MET A 37 14.79 -12.49 -9.41
N ALA A 38 14.83 -11.51 -10.31
CA ALA A 38 13.66 -11.13 -11.10
C ALA A 38 13.22 -12.27 -12.05
N HIS A 39 14.17 -13.02 -12.61
CA HIS A 39 13.88 -14.20 -13.43
C HIS A 39 13.15 -15.29 -12.65
N GLU A 40 13.59 -15.63 -11.43
CA GLU A 40 12.91 -16.60 -10.58
C GLU A 40 11.44 -16.23 -10.36
N GLY A 41 11.19 -14.96 -10.02
CA GLY A 41 9.85 -14.40 -9.88
C GLY A 41 9.04 -14.44 -11.17
N ALA A 42 9.66 -14.10 -12.31
CA ALA A 42 9.03 -14.12 -13.63
C ALA A 42 8.61 -15.54 -14.05
N VAL A 43 9.45 -16.56 -13.77
CA VAL A 43 9.13 -17.96 -14.03
C VAL A 43 7.97 -18.42 -13.16
N MET A 44 8.01 -18.11 -11.86
CA MET A 44 6.95 -18.47 -10.91
C MET A 44 5.58 -17.89 -11.32
N LEU A 45 5.55 -16.63 -11.77
CA LEU A 45 4.33 -15.96 -12.21
C LEU A 45 3.89 -16.35 -13.64
N GLY A 46 4.74 -17.07 -14.39
CA GLY A 46 4.51 -17.44 -15.78
C GLY A 46 4.53 -16.22 -16.71
N CYS A 47 5.45 -15.29 -16.47
CA CYS A 47 5.64 -14.11 -17.31
C CYS A 47 6.14 -14.50 -18.71
N ARG A 48 5.57 -13.86 -19.73
CA ARG A 48 6.02 -13.93 -21.13
C ARG A 48 6.67 -12.60 -21.49
N PRO A 49 7.47 -12.50 -22.56
CA PRO A 49 8.13 -11.24 -22.93
C PRO A 49 7.16 -10.05 -22.95
N LEU A 50 7.53 -8.96 -22.28
CA LEU A 50 6.76 -7.72 -22.17
C LEU A 50 7.46 -6.62 -22.97
N GLY A 51 6.76 -6.08 -23.96
CA GLY A 51 7.20 -4.95 -24.75
C GLY A 51 6.71 -3.64 -24.15
N PHE A 52 7.51 -2.60 -24.29
CA PHE A 52 7.14 -1.21 -24.07
C PHE A 52 7.39 -0.42 -25.34
N ASP A 53 6.48 0.49 -25.66
CA ASP A 53 6.69 1.57 -26.64
C ASP A 53 6.48 2.90 -25.92
N VAL A 54 7.57 3.62 -25.68
CA VAL A 54 7.53 4.91 -24.99
C VAL A 54 7.83 6.02 -25.99
N GLU A 55 6.78 6.51 -26.64
CA GLU A 55 6.87 7.52 -27.70
C GLU A 55 7.90 7.19 -28.81
N GLY A 56 8.01 5.92 -29.18
CA GLY A 56 8.95 5.42 -30.19
C GLY A 56 10.22 4.79 -29.63
N GLU A 57 10.50 4.95 -28.34
CA GLU A 57 11.55 4.20 -27.64
C GLU A 57 11.02 2.81 -27.28
N ALA A 58 11.18 1.87 -28.22
CA ALA A 58 10.62 0.53 -28.14
C ALA A 58 11.64 -0.51 -27.64
N PHE A 59 11.26 -1.30 -26.63
CA PHE A 59 12.09 -2.37 -26.08
C PHE A 59 11.25 -3.50 -25.49
N THR A 60 11.87 -4.65 -25.24
CA THR A 60 11.25 -5.83 -24.64
C THR A 60 12.08 -6.36 -23.49
N LEU A 61 11.42 -6.72 -22.39
CA LEU A 61 12.00 -7.49 -21.30
C LEU A 61 11.53 -8.94 -21.40
N ALA A 62 12.46 -9.90 -21.32
CA ALA A 62 12.15 -11.33 -21.45
C ALA A 62 12.89 -12.17 -20.39
N PRO A 63 12.20 -13.08 -19.67
CA PRO A 63 12.86 -14.05 -18.82
C PRO A 63 13.49 -15.15 -19.68
N VAL A 64 14.81 -15.13 -19.82
CA VAL A 64 15.58 -16.09 -20.64
C VAL A 64 16.94 -16.35 -20.00
N ASP A 65 17.43 -17.59 -20.13
CA ASP A 65 18.76 -17.99 -19.67
C ASP A 65 19.07 -17.57 -18.22
N GLU A 66 18.14 -17.85 -17.30
CA GLU A 66 18.26 -17.58 -15.86
C GLU A 66 18.37 -16.09 -15.48
N THR A 67 18.01 -15.19 -16.39
CA THR A 67 17.97 -13.74 -16.13
C THR A 67 16.83 -13.05 -16.88
N ILE A 68 16.61 -11.75 -16.63
CA ILE A 68 15.78 -10.88 -17.45
C ILE A 68 16.67 -10.21 -18.50
N ARG A 69 16.36 -10.39 -19.78
CA ARG A 69 17.08 -9.73 -20.87
C ARG A 69 16.29 -8.57 -21.44
N LEU A 70 17.01 -7.46 -21.65
CA LEU A 70 16.61 -6.35 -22.49
C LEU A 70 16.86 -6.67 -23.97
N GLN A 71 15.86 -6.43 -24.81
CA GLN A 71 15.93 -6.58 -26.27
C GLN A 71 15.39 -5.31 -26.94
N PRO A 72 16.04 -4.81 -28.01
CA PRO A 72 15.50 -3.70 -28.78
C PRO A 72 14.19 -4.05 -29.49
N GLY A 73 13.24 -3.10 -29.52
CA GLY A 73 11.94 -3.24 -30.16
C GLY A 73 10.97 -4.15 -29.42
N THR A 74 9.79 -4.35 -30.02
CA THR A 74 8.65 -5.07 -29.42
C THR A 74 8.24 -6.32 -30.20
N SER A 75 8.99 -6.71 -31.24
CA SER A 75 8.61 -7.80 -32.16
C SER A 75 8.53 -9.18 -31.50
N GLY A 76 9.28 -9.40 -30.42
CA GLY A 76 9.26 -10.64 -29.62
C GLY A 76 8.29 -10.59 -28.43
N ALA A 77 7.60 -9.47 -28.21
CA ALA A 77 6.74 -9.27 -27.08
C ALA A 77 5.44 -10.08 -27.19
N ALA A 78 4.98 -10.63 -26.07
CA ALA A 78 3.68 -11.27 -25.98
C ALA A 78 2.54 -10.27 -25.73
N VAL A 79 2.88 -9.07 -25.27
CA VAL A 79 2.05 -7.88 -25.09
C VAL A 79 2.98 -6.67 -25.17
N THR A 80 2.54 -5.60 -25.84
CA THR A 80 3.21 -4.30 -25.85
C THR A 80 2.38 -3.30 -25.08
N VAL A 81 3.00 -2.53 -24.20
CA VAL A 81 2.38 -1.45 -23.44
C VAL A 81 2.85 -0.12 -24.02
N ASP A 82 1.93 0.64 -24.57
CA ASP A 82 2.20 1.98 -25.09
C ASP A 82 2.06 2.98 -23.93
N LEU A 83 3.09 3.80 -23.70
CA LEU A 83 3.11 4.81 -22.63
C LEU A 83 3.68 6.12 -23.16
N ASP A 84 3.23 7.23 -22.58
CA ASP A 84 3.98 8.49 -22.67
C ASP A 84 5.16 8.48 -21.69
N ARG A 85 6.05 9.47 -21.83
CA ARG A 85 7.25 9.60 -20.98
C ARG A 85 6.92 9.70 -19.50
N GLN A 86 5.88 10.44 -19.13
CA GLN A 86 5.50 10.64 -17.74
C GLN A 86 4.98 9.34 -17.12
N SER A 87 4.08 8.64 -17.81
CA SER A 87 3.49 7.39 -17.35
C SER A 87 4.55 6.29 -17.22
N PHE A 88 5.56 6.29 -18.11
CA PHE A 88 6.72 5.43 -17.98
C PHE A 88 7.58 5.77 -16.75
N SER A 89 7.89 7.06 -16.55
CA SER A 89 8.61 7.55 -15.38
C SER A 89 7.91 7.15 -14.08
N ASP A 90 6.59 7.35 -14.02
CA ASP A 90 5.74 7.01 -12.87
C ASP A 90 5.70 5.50 -12.62
N LEU A 91 5.64 4.69 -13.68
CA LEU A 91 5.66 3.23 -13.58
C LEU A 91 7.00 2.72 -13.02
N VAL A 92 8.13 3.25 -13.53
CA VAL A 92 9.48 2.85 -13.09
C VAL A 92 9.70 3.23 -11.62
N GLN A 93 9.22 4.40 -11.21
CA GLN A 93 9.37 4.92 -9.85
C GLN A 93 8.28 4.44 -8.86
N ASP A 94 7.36 3.59 -9.29
CA ASP A 94 6.27 3.03 -8.46
C ASP A 94 5.21 4.06 -8.01
N ILE A 95 5.13 5.20 -8.70
CA ILE A 95 4.11 6.25 -8.49
C ILE A 95 2.76 5.78 -9.05
N GLN A 96 2.79 5.11 -10.20
CA GLN A 96 1.61 4.51 -10.83
C GLN A 96 1.79 3.02 -11.05
N THR A 97 0.75 2.27 -10.69
CA THR A 97 0.67 0.83 -10.92
C THR A 97 0.05 0.48 -12.27
N PRO A 98 0.30 -0.70 -12.89
CA PRO A 98 -0.43 -1.19 -14.05
C PRO A 98 -1.93 -1.11 -13.84
N GLN A 99 -2.38 -1.40 -12.61
CA GLN A 99 -3.80 -1.29 -12.27
C GLN A 99 -4.26 0.17 -12.23
N ALA A 100 -3.43 1.10 -11.72
CA ALA A 100 -3.71 2.54 -11.74
C ALA A 100 -3.76 3.08 -13.18
N LEU A 101 -2.76 2.74 -14.01
CA LEU A 101 -2.67 3.10 -15.43
C LEU A 101 -3.90 2.61 -16.22
N ALA A 102 -4.31 1.36 -16.01
CA ALA A 102 -5.50 0.81 -16.64
C ALA A 102 -6.80 1.47 -16.14
N THR A 103 -6.91 1.75 -14.84
CA THR A 103 -8.09 2.40 -14.26
C THR A 103 -8.23 3.86 -14.74
N ALA A 104 -7.10 4.56 -14.89
CA ALA A 104 -7.03 5.90 -15.46
C ALA A 104 -7.21 5.93 -16.98
N LYS A 105 -7.29 4.76 -17.64
CA LYS A 105 -7.35 4.59 -19.09
C LYS A 105 -6.15 5.20 -19.82
N VAL A 106 -5.00 5.24 -19.17
CA VAL A 106 -3.70 5.56 -19.80
C VAL A 106 -3.29 4.40 -20.71
N VAL A 107 -3.53 3.17 -20.25
CA VAL A 107 -3.29 1.94 -20.99
C VAL A 107 -4.64 1.31 -21.35
N ASP A 108 -4.86 1.04 -22.65
CA ASP A 108 -6.07 0.37 -23.16
C ASP A 108 -5.70 -1.01 -23.72
N LEU A 109 -5.55 -1.99 -22.82
CA LEU A 109 -5.24 -3.37 -23.16
C LEU A 109 -6.48 -4.26 -23.03
N PRO A 110 -6.64 -5.26 -23.90
CA PRO A 110 -7.56 -6.36 -23.64
C PRO A 110 -7.31 -6.98 -22.26
N VAL A 111 -8.36 -7.43 -21.57
CA VAL A 111 -8.27 -7.99 -20.20
C VAL A 111 -7.14 -9.02 -20.05
N ALA A 112 -7.00 -9.93 -21.02
CA ALA A 112 -5.97 -10.95 -20.98
C ALA A 112 -4.54 -10.39 -21.11
N ASP A 113 -4.36 -9.27 -21.80
CA ASP A 113 -3.07 -8.59 -21.97
C ASP A 113 -2.77 -7.69 -20.78
N HIS A 114 -3.79 -7.04 -20.20
CA HIS A 114 -3.70 -6.35 -18.92
C HIS A 114 -3.19 -7.28 -17.81
N PHE A 115 -3.74 -8.49 -17.68
CA PHE A 115 -3.24 -9.45 -16.69
C PHE A 115 -1.81 -9.91 -16.96
N ARG A 116 -1.33 -9.89 -18.21
CA ARG A 116 0.07 -10.19 -18.52
C ARG A 116 0.99 -9.04 -18.10
N PHE A 117 0.58 -7.80 -18.33
CA PHE A 117 1.29 -6.64 -17.84
C PHE A 117 1.30 -6.60 -16.29
N LEU A 118 0.17 -6.87 -15.65
CA LEU A 118 0.05 -6.90 -14.20
C LEU A 118 0.97 -7.92 -13.54
N LYS A 119 1.17 -9.11 -14.14
CA LYS A 119 2.14 -10.10 -13.66
C LYS A 119 3.58 -9.60 -13.65
N TRP A 120 3.94 -8.71 -14.57
CA TRP A 120 5.27 -8.13 -14.63
C TRP A 120 5.52 -7.09 -13.55
N TRP A 121 4.49 -6.52 -12.93
CA TRP A 121 4.66 -5.53 -11.86
C TRP A 121 5.66 -5.96 -10.77
N PRO A 122 5.46 -7.07 -10.05
CA PRO A 122 6.42 -7.50 -9.03
C PRO A 122 7.79 -7.87 -9.62
N VAL A 123 7.86 -8.31 -10.88
CA VAL A 123 9.14 -8.57 -11.57
C VAL A 123 9.90 -7.27 -11.83
N LEU A 124 9.21 -6.20 -12.24
CA LEU A 124 9.80 -4.87 -12.40
C LEU A 124 10.29 -4.32 -11.06
N ARG A 125 9.49 -4.46 -9.98
CA ARG A 125 9.94 -4.12 -8.63
C ARG A 125 11.16 -4.94 -8.21
N SER A 126 11.26 -6.20 -8.64
CA SER A 126 12.44 -7.03 -8.38
C SER A 126 13.69 -6.54 -9.11
N VAL A 127 13.58 -6.14 -10.38
CA VAL A 127 14.69 -5.54 -11.13
C VAL A 127 15.09 -4.18 -10.54
N ILE A 128 14.13 -3.30 -10.29
CA ILE A 128 14.38 -1.89 -9.98
C ILE A 128 14.72 -1.69 -8.50
N ASP A 129 14.02 -2.39 -7.60
CA ASP A 129 14.12 -2.18 -6.16
C ASP A 129 14.94 -3.27 -5.45
N GLY A 130 15.38 -4.30 -6.17
CA GLY A 130 16.10 -5.44 -5.61
C GLY A 130 15.25 -6.30 -4.65
N ARG A 131 13.92 -6.26 -4.82
CA ARG A 131 12.97 -6.96 -3.94
C ARG A 131 12.50 -8.27 -4.56
N PRO A 132 12.64 -9.42 -3.88
CA PRO A 132 12.19 -10.66 -4.46
C PRO A 132 10.67 -10.65 -4.67
N VAL A 133 10.22 -11.27 -5.76
CA VAL A 133 8.79 -11.54 -5.95
C VAL A 133 8.36 -12.48 -4.83
N HIS A 134 7.31 -12.10 -4.10
CA HIS A 134 6.79 -12.90 -3.00
C HIS A 134 6.37 -14.29 -3.45
N SER A 135 6.86 -15.31 -2.75
CA SER A 135 6.41 -16.71 -2.87
C SER A 135 5.70 -17.18 -1.60
N PRO A 136 4.70 -18.07 -1.71
CA PRO A 136 4.03 -18.64 -0.55
C PRO A 136 5.04 -19.31 0.40
N GLY A 137 5.04 -18.88 1.66
CA GLY A 137 5.97 -19.35 2.69
C GLY A 137 7.18 -18.45 2.92
N ASP A 138 7.40 -17.41 2.12
CA ASP A 138 8.51 -16.47 2.30
C ASP A 138 8.33 -15.52 3.50
N ILE A 139 7.09 -15.36 3.96
CA ILE A 139 6.78 -14.50 5.10
C ILE A 139 6.69 -15.38 6.34
N GLY A 140 7.63 -15.18 7.26
CA GLY A 140 7.57 -15.65 8.64
C GLY A 140 7.36 -14.47 9.58
N PHE A 141 6.73 -14.73 10.72
CA PHE A 141 6.55 -13.76 11.79
C PHE A 141 7.28 -14.27 13.02
N THR A 142 8.16 -13.46 13.58
CA THR A 142 9.08 -13.90 14.64
C THR A 142 8.75 -13.18 15.93
N ASP A 143 8.54 -13.93 17.01
CA ASP A 143 8.35 -13.36 18.33
C ASP A 143 9.68 -12.83 18.90
N ILE A 144 9.63 -12.04 19.97
CA ILE A 144 10.79 -11.37 20.58
C ILE A 144 11.86 -12.37 21.07
N ASP A 145 11.44 -13.59 21.40
CA ASP A 145 12.32 -14.69 21.81
C ASP A 145 12.88 -15.51 20.64
N GLY A 146 12.53 -15.16 19.40
CA GLY A 146 12.94 -15.86 18.18
C GLY A 146 12.03 -17.03 17.78
N SER A 147 10.96 -17.30 18.51
CA SER A 147 9.95 -18.30 18.15
C SER A 147 8.99 -17.80 17.08
N LEU A 148 8.06 -18.64 16.64
CA LEU A 148 7.01 -18.23 15.70
C LEU A 148 5.98 -17.36 16.44
N LEU A 149 5.67 -16.19 15.88
CA LEU A 149 4.69 -15.27 16.45
C LEU A 149 3.27 -15.87 16.41
N ASP A 150 2.56 -15.84 17.54
CA ASP A 150 1.15 -16.20 17.62
C ASP A 150 0.25 -15.04 17.18
N LEU A 151 -0.19 -15.05 15.92
CA LEU A 151 -1.05 -14.02 15.34
C LEU A 151 -2.45 -13.91 15.98
N THR A 152 -2.82 -14.81 16.89
CA THR A 152 -4.10 -14.74 17.63
C THR A 152 -3.99 -13.98 18.95
N ARG A 153 -2.77 -13.56 19.32
CA ARG A 153 -2.49 -12.81 20.54
C ARG A 153 -3.29 -11.50 20.56
N SER A 154 -3.74 -11.15 21.76
CA SER A 154 -4.52 -9.94 22.03
C SER A 154 -3.93 -9.28 23.27
N PHE A 155 -3.88 -7.95 23.29
CA PHE A 155 -3.21 -7.16 24.32
C PHE A 155 -4.21 -6.28 25.07
N ASP A 156 -4.10 -6.19 26.38
CA ASP A 156 -4.79 -5.20 27.21
C ASP A 156 -3.83 -4.07 27.64
N SER A 157 -4.31 -3.17 28.48
CA SER A 157 -3.52 -2.02 28.95
C SER A 157 -2.49 -2.40 30.03
N ASP A 158 -2.51 -3.61 30.58
CA ASP A 158 -1.50 -4.07 31.53
C ASP A 158 -0.29 -4.72 30.83
N ASP A 159 -0.42 -5.06 29.54
CA ASP A 159 0.67 -5.59 28.72
C ASP A 159 1.78 -4.55 28.47
N ASP A 160 3.00 -5.04 28.27
CA ASP A 160 4.20 -4.22 28.08
C ASP A 160 4.28 -3.58 26.68
N ASP A 161 4.67 -2.31 26.62
CA ASP A 161 4.75 -1.55 25.37
C ASP A 161 5.80 -2.10 24.39
N GLU A 162 6.89 -2.68 24.91
CA GLU A 162 7.91 -3.30 24.06
C GLU A 162 7.35 -4.55 23.36
N GLU A 163 6.58 -5.37 24.06
CA GLU A 163 5.93 -6.55 23.50
C GLU A 163 4.84 -6.19 22.49
N ILE A 164 3.98 -5.22 22.83
CA ILE A 164 2.94 -4.73 21.92
C ILE A 164 3.57 -4.13 20.65
N GLY A 165 4.59 -3.29 20.81
CA GLY A 165 5.30 -2.67 19.69
C GLY A 165 6.02 -3.70 18.80
N TRP A 166 6.65 -4.71 19.41
CA TRP A 166 7.28 -5.80 18.66
C TRP A 166 6.26 -6.55 17.82
N PHE A 167 5.12 -6.92 18.42
CA PHE A 167 4.03 -7.61 17.72
C PHE A 167 3.50 -6.78 16.56
N LEU A 168 3.20 -5.49 16.79
CA LEU A 168 2.68 -4.59 15.75
C LEU A 168 3.63 -4.52 14.55
N ARG A 169 4.93 -4.44 14.80
CA ARG A 169 5.94 -4.37 13.74
C ARG A 169 6.03 -5.64 12.91
N GLU A 170 5.99 -6.80 13.56
CA GLU A 170 6.06 -8.09 12.86
C GLU A 170 4.74 -8.40 12.14
N ALA A 171 3.60 -8.31 12.85
CA ALA A 171 2.30 -8.71 12.33
C ALA A 171 1.63 -7.65 11.44
N GLY A 172 1.98 -6.37 11.60
CA GLY A 172 1.34 -5.24 10.91
C GLY A 172 -0.05 -4.86 11.46
N PHE A 173 -0.50 -5.48 12.54
CA PHE A 173 -1.77 -5.16 13.22
C PHE A 173 -1.70 -5.46 14.72
N LEU A 174 -2.69 -4.97 15.47
CA LEU A 174 -2.90 -5.28 16.87
C LEU A 174 -4.37 -5.63 17.13
N HIS A 175 -4.60 -6.55 18.06
CA HIS A 175 -5.90 -6.71 18.70
C HIS A 175 -5.79 -6.21 20.15
N LEU A 176 -6.41 -5.06 20.41
CA LEU A 176 -6.43 -4.41 21.72
C LEU A 176 -7.77 -4.72 22.40
N LYS A 177 -7.74 -5.46 23.51
CA LYS A 177 -8.93 -5.86 24.29
C LYS A 177 -9.03 -5.01 25.55
N ASP A 178 -10.24 -4.60 25.93
CA ASP A 178 -10.51 -3.90 27.18
C ASP A 178 -9.72 -2.58 27.39
N TRP A 179 -9.25 -1.95 26.30
CA TRP A 179 -8.51 -0.68 26.35
C TRP A 179 -9.37 0.53 26.70
N TRP A 180 -10.69 0.42 26.53
CA TRP A 180 -11.63 1.45 26.92
C TRP A 180 -12.81 0.87 27.71
N PRO A 181 -13.36 1.60 28.68
CA PRO A 181 -14.56 1.20 29.39
C PRO A 181 -15.75 1.00 28.46
N THR A 182 -16.57 -0.03 28.72
CA THR A 182 -17.75 -0.34 27.90
C THR A 182 -18.78 0.80 27.90
N ASP A 183 -18.89 1.50 29.02
CA ASP A 183 -19.73 2.67 29.24
C ASP A 183 -19.30 3.87 28.40
N LEU A 184 -17.98 4.10 28.23
CA LEU A 184 -17.48 5.09 27.27
C LEU A 184 -17.84 4.72 25.83
N MET A 185 -17.67 3.46 25.44
CA MET A 185 -18.05 3.01 24.09
C MET A 185 -19.56 3.13 23.83
N ALA A 186 -20.39 2.90 24.86
CA ALA A 186 -21.83 3.09 24.78
C ALA A 186 -22.21 4.57 24.62
N GLU A 187 -21.53 5.48 25.33
CA GLU A 187 -21.69 6.92 25.16
C GLU A 187 -21.34 7.35 23.73
N LEU A 188 -20.18 6.94 23.21
CA LEU A 188 -19.79 7.22 21.81
C LEU A 188 -20.82 6.70 20.81
N SER A 189 -21.37 5.50 21.03
CA SER A 189 -22.40 4.94 20.16
C SER A 189 -23.68 5.78 20.19
N SER A 190 -24.11 6.24 21.38
CA SER A 190 -25.28 7.11 21.52
C SER A 190 -25.05 8.46 20.82
N ASP A 191 -23.87 9.05 20.99
CA ASP A 191 -23.52 10.30 20.33
C ASP A 191 -23.52 10.17 18.81
N MET A 192 -23.13 9.01 18.25
CA MET A 192 -23.22 8.74 16.81
C MET A 192 -24.68 8.69 16.34
N ASP A 193 -25.55 8.02 17.09
CA ASP A 193 -26.98 7.92 16.78
C ASP A 193 -27.67 9.30 16.84
N ASP A 194 -27.27 10.15 17.79
CA ASP A 194 -27.80 11.51 17.90
C ASP A 194 -27.26 12.42 16.79
N ALA A 195 -25.98 12.31 16.44
CA ALA A 195 -25.33 13.18 15.46
C ALA A 195 -25.66 12.84 14.00
N VAL A 196 -25.98 11.58 13.68
CA VAL A 196 -26.13 11.12 12.28
C VAL A 196 -27.20 11.91 11.50
N GLY A 197 -28.22 12.44 12.18
CA GLY A 197 -29.28 13.24 11.59
C GLY A 197 -28.80 14.57 11.00
N ASP A 198 -27.65 15.08 11.45
CA ASP A 198 -27.06 16.33 10.98
C ASP A 198 -26.17 16.14 9.72
N TYR A 199 -26.00 14.91 9.27
CA TYR A 199 -25.23 14.56 8.08
C TYR A 199 -26.15 14.28 6.89
N MET A 200 -25.64 14.55 5.69
CA MET A 200 -26.42 14.38 4.46
C MET A 200 -25.57 13.80 3.34
N ARG A 201 -26.19 12.99 2.48
CA ARG A 201 -25.52 12.50 1.27
C ARG A 201 -24.98 13.68 0.44
N GLY A 202 -23.68 13.68 0.17
CA GLY A 202 -23.01 14.71 -0.62
C GLY A 202 -22.55 15.93 0.17
N ASP A 203 -22.64 15.92 1.50
CA ASP A 203 -22.13 16.98 2.38
C ASP A 203 -20.59 17.04 2.44
N GLY A 204 -19.88 16.11 1.79
CA GLY A 204 -18.41 16.01 1.81
C GLY A 204 -17.83 15.45 3.11
N ARG A 205 -18.63 15.30 4.17
CA ARG A 205 -18.23 14.88 5.51
C ARG A 205 -18.91 13.60 5.99
N SER A 206 -19.77 12.99 5.19
CA SER A 206 -20.36 11.68 5.45
C SER A 206 -20.43 10.79 4.21
N TRP A 207 -20.33 9.47 4.42
CA TRP A 207 -20.53 8.46 3.37
C TRP A 207 -21.77 7.63 3.63
N TRP A 208 -22.51 7.37 2.57
CA TRP A 208 -23.82 6.71 2.63
C TRP A 208 -23.86 5.51 1.69
N ALA A 209 -24.16 4.35 2.25
CA ALA A 209 -24.37 3.11 1.51
C ALA A 209 -25.87 2.87 1.30
N ARG A 210 -26.23 2.35 0.12
CA ARG A 210 -27.59 1.87 -0.13
C ARG A 210 -27.72 0.44 0.37
N THR A 211 -28.69 0.19 1.22
CA THR A 211 -29.03 -1.15 1.73
C THR A 211 -29.87 -1.92 0.72
N ASP A 212 -29.98 -3.25 0.92
CA ASP A 212 -30.74 -4.15 0.06
C ASP A 212 -32.25 -3.85 0.04
N ASP A 213 -32.78 -3.31 1.14
CA ASP A 213 -34.14 -2.79 1.28
C ASP A 213 -34.38 -1.43 0.58
N GLY A 214 -33.34 -0.87 -0.06
CA GLY A 214 -33.40 0.41 -0.77
C GLY A 214 -33.21 1.64 0.11
N GLY A 215 -33.02 1.47 1.43
CA GLY A 215 -32.68 2.54 2.35
C GLY A 215 -31.27 3.10 2.11
N ASP A 216 -31.03 4.31 2.59
CA ASP A 216 -29.68 4.87 2.70
C ASP A 216 -29.25 4.82 4.17
N ARG A 217 -28.06 4.29 4.43
CA ARG A 217 -27.44 4.25 5.77
C ARG A 217 -26.14 5.00 5.76
N CYS A 218 -25.95 5.87 6.75
CA CYS A 218 -24.65 6.49 6.98
C CYS A 218 -23.68 5.41 7.46
N VAL A 219 -22.55 5.27 6.77
CA VAL A 219 -21.50 4.27 7.06
C VAL A 219 -20.17 4.91 7.44
N ARG A 220 -20.09 6.24 7.39
CA ARG A 220 -18.92 7.00 7.84
C ARG A 220 -19.31 8.43 8.19
N LEU A 221 -18.93 8.86 9.39
CA LEU A 221 -18.99 10.25 9.85
C LEU A 221 -17.57 10.80 9.94
N GLN A 222 -17.32 11.97 9.36
CA GLN A 222 -16.08 12.72 9.56
C GLN A 222 -16.34 13.87 10.54
N TYR A 223 -15.31 14.25 11.29
CA TYR A 223 -15.39 15.31 12.31
C TYR A 223 -16.35 14.98 13.48
N PHE A 224 -16.56 13.70 13.78
CA PHE A 224 -17.46 13.25 14.84
C PHE A 224 -17.07 13.80 16.23
N GLN A 225 -15.78 14.04 16.47
CA GLN A 225 -15.27 14.67 17.68
C GLN A 225 -15.79 16.11 17.92
N ALA A 226 -16.27 16.80 16.89
CA ALA A 226 -16.94 18.09 17.06
C ALA A 226 -18.41 17.95 17.52
N CYS A 227 -18.98 16.75 17.39
CA CYS A 227 -20.35 16.42 17.81
C CYS A 227 -20.39 15.65 19.13
N SER A 228 -19.27 15.02 19.54
CA SER A 228 -19.16 14.18 20.74
C SER A 228 -18.05 14.68 21.66
N VAL A 229 -18.42 15.12 22.86
CA VAL A 229 -17.45 15.51 23.90
C VAL A 229 -16.61 14.30 24.31
N ALA A 230 -17.23 13.13 24.45
CA ALA A 230 -16.55 11.88 24.76
C ALA A 230 -15.49 11.52 23.71
N ALA A 231 -15.81 11.65 22.41
CA ALA A 231 -14.85 11.41 21.34
C ALA A 231 -13.69 12.41 21.39
N GLY A 232 -13.98 13.70 21.59
CA GLY A 232 -12.95 14.73 21.72
C GLY A 232 -12.00 14.47 22.90
N GLN A 233 -12.53 14.05 24.05
CA GLN A 233 -11.74 13.70 25.23
C GLN A 233 -10.92 12.43 25.02
N MET A 234 -11.50 11.40 24.39
CA MET A 234 -10.80 10.14 24.10
C MET A 234 -9.55 10.37 23.24
N LEU A 235 -9.58 11.30 22.28
CA LEU A 235 -8.44 11.58 21.40
C LEU A 235 -7.22 12.18 22.11
N VAL A 236 -7.41 12.78 23.28
CA VAL A 236 -6.33 13.37 24.10
C VAL A 236 -6.09 12.59 25.40
N ASP A 237 -6.80 11.47 25.58
CA ASP A 237 -6.66 10.57 26.73
C ASP A 237 -5.31 9.84 26.71
N GLU A 238 -4.78 9.54 27.89
CA GLU A 238 -3.48 8.88 28.04
C GLU A 238 -3.43 7.52 27.35
N HIS A 239 -4.52 6.75 27.31
CA HIS A 239 -4.59 5.46 26.64
C HIS A 239 -4.50 5.63 25.12
N HIS A 240 -5.19 6.63 24.56
CA HIS A 240 -5.13 6.89 23.12
C HIS A 240 -3.74 7.40 22.70
N LEU A 241 -3.14 8.29 23.49
CA LEU A 241 -1.79 8.78 23.25
C LEU A 241 -0.74 7.66 23.36
N ARG A 242 -0.94 6.71 24.29
CA ARG A 242 -0.12 5.50 24.37
C ARG A 242 -0.24 4.65 23.11
N ILE A 243 -1.45 4.38 22.61
CA ILE A 243 -1.65 3.64 21.35
C ILE A 243 -0.95 4.35 20.19
N ALA A 244 -1.14 5.66 20.07
CA ALA A 244 -0.53 6.47 19.01
C ALA A 244 1.00 6.46 19.04
N ALA A 245 1.60 6.22 20.20
CA ALA A 245 3.05 6.10 20.34
C ALA A 245 3.57 4.73 19.90
N LEU A 246 2.81 3.63 20.05
CA LEU A 246 3.26 2.25 19.77
C LEU A 246 3.98 2.04 18.42
N PRO A 247 3.52 2.63 17.29
CA PRO A 247 4.21 2.51 16.01
C PRO A 247 5.65 3.07 16.01
N GLY A 248 5.97 4.01 16.90
CA GLY A 248 7.28 4.66 16.97
C GLY A 248 7.54 5.72 15.90
N ASP A 249 6.55 6.03 15.06
CA ASP A 249 6.70 6.89 13.88
C ASP A 249 6.44 8.38 14.16
N GLY A 250 6.30 8.76 15.43
CA GLY A 250 6.04 10.14 15.83
C GLY A 250 4.68 10.67 15.38
N HIS A 251 3.70 9.78 15.16
CA HIS A 251 2.33 10.17 14.86
C HIS A 251 1.75 11.00 16.00
N ALA A 252 1.32 12.22 15.68
CA ALA A 252 0.53 13.04 16.58
C ALA A 252 -0.91 13.09 16.08
N SER A 253 -1.87 13.02 17.00
CA SER A 253 -3.26 13.36 16.71
C SER A 253 -3.32 14.82 16.30
N GLY A 254 -3.38 15.09 14.99
CA GLY A 254 -3.36 16.45 14.41
C GLY A 254 -4.63 17.27 14.65
N TRP A 255 -5.36 17.03 15.73
CA TRP A 255 -6.59 17.76 16.03
C TRP A 255 -6.30 18.92 16.98
N GLU A 256 -6.32 20.16 16.44
CA GLU A 256 -6.07 21.39 17.21
C GLU A 256 -7.32 21.94 17.94
N GLY A 257 -8.39 21.15 18.08
CA GLY A 257 -9.53 21.52 18.91
C GLY A 257 -10.51 22.54 18.32
N THR A 258 -10.23 23.12 17.15
CA THR A 258 -11.13 24.07 16.49
C THR A 258 -11.08 23.93 14.99
N ASP A 259 -12.16 23.39 14.40
CA ASP A 259 -12.63 23.77 13.08
C ASP A 259 -14.16 23.75 13.16
N GLY A 260 -14.72 24.91 13.49
CA GLY A 260 -16.14 25.24 13.45
C GLY A 260 -16.33 26.52 12.66
#